data_AF-A0A8T5NY45-F1
#
_entry.id   AF-A0A8T5NY45-F1
#
_cell.length_a   1.000
_cell.length_b   1.000
_cell.length_c   1.000
_cell.angle_alpha   90.00
_cell.angle_beta   90.00
_cell.angle_gamma   90.00
#
_symmetry.space_group_name_H-M   'P 1'
#
loop_
_entity.id
_entity.type
_entity.pdbx_description
1 polymer ?
#
loop_
_entity_poly.entity_id
_entity_poly.type
_entity_poly.pdbx_seq_one_letter_code
_entity_poly.pdbx_strand_id
1 'polypeptide(L)'
;DALSNQEMGISYTYLWFYKKNSELVAYITLLADAIRVHGTALGQSFLDKGVDYKTLPALKVGRLCVHKDYRGYGIGTLTTDFAMKKLLAINENEGVGCRFLITDAKKDAIHFYKKMHFEILKEREKGTIPMYYDMIDLLMYKRQAKKGASGAKA
;
A
#
# COMPACT_ATOMS: atom_id res chain seq x y z
N ASP A 1 19.01 -0.61 -10.38
CA ASP A 1 19.07 -0.69 -8.91
C ASP A 1 18.13 -1.74 -8.33
N ALA A 2 16.93 -1.95 -8.91
CA ALA A 2 15.90 -2.84 -8.38
C ALA A 2 16.38 -4.24 -7.93
N LEU A 3 17.15 -4.96 -8.76
CA LEU A 3 17.65 -6.30 -8.42
C LEU A 3 18.60 -6.26 -7.21
N SER A 4 19.59 -5.37 -7.24
CA SER A 4 20.55 -5.19 -6.14
C SER A 4 19.85 -4.78 -4.84
N ASN A 5 18.87 -3.86 -4.89
CA ASN A 5 18.09 -3.49 -3.71
C ASN A 5 17.31 -4.68 -3.14
N GLN A 6 16.85 -5.59 -3.99
CA GLN A 6 16.14 -6.78 -3.55
C GLN A 6 17.07 -7.81 -2.92
N GLU A 7 18.24 -8.03 -3.51
CA GLU A 7 19.28 -8.91 -2.94
C GLU A 7 19.78 -8.41 -1.58
N MET A 8 19.80 -7.10 -1.39
CA MET A 8 20.16 -6.47 -0.11
C MET A 8 19.00 -6.33 0.88
N GLY A 9 17.79 -6.79 0.54
CA GLY A 9 16.60 -6.68 1.41
C GLY A 9 16.09 -5.24 1.61
N ILE A 10 16.50 -4.29 0.78
CA ILE A 10 16.08 -2.88 0.85
C ILE A 10 14.66 -2.70 0.32
N SER A 11 14.31 -3.41 -0.76
CA SER A 11 12.98 -3.35 -1.36
C SER A 11 12.72 -4.55 -2.26
N TYR A 12 11.46 -4.96 -2.42
CA TYR A 12 11.08 -6.01 -3.36
C TYR A 12 10.35 -5.43 -4.57
N THR A 13 10.77 -5.81 -5.78
CA THR A 13 10.13 -5.36 -7.02
C THR A 13 9.42 -6.52 -7.70
N TYR A 14 8.13 -6.34 -7.98
CA TYR A 14 7.29 -7.32 -8.65
C TYR A 14 6.98 -6.83 -10.07
N LEU A 15 6.97 -7.77 -11.01
CA LEU A 15 6.83 -7.51 -12.45
C LEU A 15 5.58 -8.21 -12.99
N TRP A 16 4.85 -7.53 -13.88
CA TRP A 16 3.72 -8.10 -14.61
C TRP A 16 4.09 -8.23 -16.08
N PHE A 17 4.04 -9.46 -16.57
CA PHE A 17 4.27 -9.78 -17.98
C PHE A 17 2.96 -10.14 -18.67
N TYR A 18 2.74 -9.58 -19.86
CA TYR A 18 1.61 -9.97 -20.70
C TYR A 18 1.85 -11.36 -21.28
N LYS A 19 0.97 -12.31 -20.96
CA LYS A 19 1.19 -13.75 -21.25
C LYS A 19 1.41 -14.05 -22.73
N LYS A 20 0.83 -13.26 -23.64
CA LYS A 20 0.87 -13.55 -25.09
C LYS A 20 2.25 -13.34 -25.70
N ASN A 21 2.98 -12.32 -25.24
CA ASN A 21 4.24 -11.88 -25.86
C ASN A 21 5.38 -11.68 -24.84
N SER A 22 5.16 -12.00 -23.56
CA SER A 22 6.11 -11.80 -22.46
C SER A 22 6.56 -10.35 -22.29
N GLU A 23 5.74 -9.38 -22.71
CA GLU A 23 6.06 -7.96 -22.56
C GLU A 23 5.82 -7.48 -21.12
N LEU A 24 6.75 -6.70 -20.58
CA LEU A 24 6.61 -6.10 -19.26
C LEU A 24 5.58 -4.95 -19.30
N VAL A 25 4.41 -5.17 -18.70
CA VAL A 25 3.30 -4.20 -18.73
C VAL A 25 3.20 -3.34 -17.48
N ALA A 26 3.74 -3.79 -16.36
CA ALA A 26 3.80 -2.99 -15.13
C ALA A 26 4.85 -3.52 -14.15
N TYR A 27 5.26 -2.66 -13.23
CA TYR A 27 6.00 -3.07 -12.04
C TYR A 27 5.57 -2.27 -10.81
N ILE A 28 5.79 -2.87 -9.64
CA ILE A 28 5.63 -2.21 -8.34
C ILE A 28 6.81 -2.56 -7.43
N THR A 29 7.33 -1.58 -6.71
CA THR A 29 8.36 -1.76 -5.69
C THR A 29 7.75 -1.51 -4.31
N LEU A 30 7.88 -2.50 -3.41
CA LEU A 30 7.39 -2.47 -2.04
C LEU A 30 8.56 -2.47 -1.06
N LEU A 31 8.43 -1.69 0.01
CA LEU A 31 9.41 -1.61 1.09
C LEU A 31 8.71 -1.31 2.42
N ALA A 32 9.29 -1.80 3.52
CA ALA A 32 8.82 -1.47 4.86
C ALA A 32 9.12 0.01 5.17
N ASP A 33 8.17 0.71 5.79
CA ASP A 33 8.31 2.11 6.19
C ASP A 33 7.37 2.41 7.37
N ALA A 34 7.37 3.65 7.84
CA ALA A 34 6.44 4.14 8.84
C ALA A 34 5.81 5.46 8.39
N ILE A 35 4.49 5.58 8.56
CA ILE A 35 3.79 6.84 8.33
C ILE A 35 3.96 7.75 9.54
N ARG A 36 4.45 8.97 9.33
CA ARG A 36 4.57 10.00 10.38
C ARG A 36 3.24 10.72 10.55
N VAL A 37 2.54 10.45 11.64
CA VAL A 37 1.16 10.95 11.87
C VAL A 37 1.10 12.10 12.87
N HIS A 38 2.15 12.32 13.67
CA HIS A 38 2.19 13.43 14.63
C HIS A 38 1.97 14.79 13.96
N GLY A 39 1.07 15.60 14.51
CA GLY A 39 0.71 16.91 13.97
C GLY A 39 -0.14 16.87 12.69
N THR A 40 -0.77 15.74 12.38
CA THR A 40 -1.71 15.59 11.26
C THR A 40 -3.11 15.27 11.79
N ALA A 41 -4.15 15.50 10.97
CA ALA A 41 -5.53 15.10 11.31
C ALA A 41 -5.64 13.58 11.55
N LEU A 42 -4.89 12.78 10.79
CA LEU A 42 -4.80 11.34 11.02
C LEU A 42 -4.25 11.06 12.43
N GLY A 43 -3.15 11.69 12.82
CA GLY A 43 -2.59 11.54 14.17
C GLY A 43 -3.58 11.91 15.27
N GLN A 44 -4.31 13.02 15.10
CA GLN A 44 -5.35 13.42 16.04
C GLN A 44 -6.43 12.34 16.18
N SER A 45 -6.89 11.74 15.07
CA SER A 45 -7.89 10.66 15.10
C SER A 45 -7.44 9.40 15.87
N PHE A 46 -6.13 9.20 16.02
CA PHE A 46 -5.55 8.14 16.85
C PHE A 46 -5.41 8.56 18.31
N LEU A 47 -4.99 9.80 18.57
CA LEU A 47 -4.95 10.37 19.92
C LEU A 47 -6.32 10.32 20.58
N ASP A 48 -7.39 10.65 19.84
CA ASP A 48 -8.77 10.58 20.33
C ASP A 48 -9.20 9.15 20.73
N LYS A 49 -8.48 8.13 20.24
CA LYS A 49 -8.68 6.71 20.57
C LYS A 49 -7.68 6.20 21.62
N GLY A 50 -6.94 7.10 22.28
CA GLY A 50 -5.92 6.77 23.27
C GLY A 50 -4.62 6.19 22.68
N VAL A 51 -4.39 6.39 21.38
CA VAL A 51 -3.19 5.89 20.68
C VAL A 51 -2.25 7.05 20.36
N ASP A 52 -1.25 7.25 21.21
CA ASP A 52 -0.24 8.32 21.07
C ASP A 52 1.09 7.76 20.51
N TYR A 53 1.14 7.62 19.19
CA TYR A 53 2.38 7.28 18.48
C TYR A 53 2.71 8.35 17.44
N LYS A 54 3.98 8.73 17.39
CA LYS A 54 4.48 9.67 16.36
C LYS A 54 4.45 9.08 14.95
N THR A 55 4.62 7.76 14.86
CA THR A 55 4.64 6.99 13.62
C THR A 55 3.86 5.70 13.75
N LEU A 56 3.25 5.25 12.65
CA LEU A 56 2.51 4.00 12.60
C LEU A 56 3.06 3.08 11.49
N PRO A 57 2.96 1.75 11.65
CA PRO A 57 3.58 0.80 10.71
C PRO A 57 2.90 0.82 9.35
N ALA A 58 3.73 0.87 8.30
CA ALA A 58 3.26 0.98 6.92
C ALA A 58 4.04 0.09 5.95
N LEU A 59 3.36 -0.29 4.87
CA LEU A 59 3.98 -0.79 3.66
C LEU A 59 4.02 0.37 2.65
N LYS A 60 5.19 0.66 2.09
CA LYS A 60 5.32 1.73 1.10
C LYS A 60 5.32 1.18 -0.31
N VAL A 61 4.56 1.83 -1.18
CA VAL A 61 4.70 1.73 -2.64
C VAL A 61 5.76 2.74 -3.05
N GLY A 62 7.00 2.27 -3.20
CA GLY A 62 8.12 3.14 -3.57
C GLY A 62 8.05 3.59 -5.03
N ARG A 63 7.66 2.67 -5.92
CA ARG A 63 7.49 2.92 -7.35
C ARG A 63 6.33 2.09 -7.86
N LEU A 64 5.50 2.68 -8.72
CA LEU A 64 4.46 2.00 -9.47
C LEU A 64 4.45 2.60 -10.87
N CYS A 65 4.59 1.77 -11.89
CA CYS A 65 4.51 2.20 -13.28
C CYS A 65 3.74 1.18 -14.11
N VAL A 66 2.94 1.70 -15.04
CA VAL A 66 2.24 0.93 -16.07
C VAL A 66 2.76 1.39 -17.43
N HIS A 67 3.09 0.42 -18.28
CA HIS A 67 3.51 0.64 -19.64
C HIS A 67 2.48 1.51 -20.37
N LYS A 68 2.95 2.51 -21.13
CA LYS A 68 2.10 3.56 -21.71
C LYS A 68 0.93 3.01 -22.54
N ASP A 69 1.20 1.95 -23.31
CA ASP A 69 0.23 1.34 -24.23
C ASP A 69 -0.80 0.45 -23.51
N TYR A 70 -0.59 0.21 -22.21
CA TYR A 70 -1.46 -0.59 -21.35
C TYR A 70 -2.13 0.25 -20.24
N ARG A 71 -2.02 1.58 -20.31
CA ARG A 71 -2.74 2.47 -19.39
C ARG A 71 -4.24 2.44 -19.68
N GLY A 72 -5.06 2.65 -18.64
CA GLY A 72 -6.53 2.63 -18.76
C GLY A 72 -7.17 1.25 -18.65
N TYR A 73 -6.41 0.16 -18.77
CA TYR A 73 -6.92 -1.22 -18.64
C TYR A 73 -6.98 -1.76 -17.20
N GLY A 74 -6.95 -0.88 -16.19
CA GLY A 74 -7.02 -1.29 -14.77
C GLY A 74 -5.75 -1.94 -14.19
N ILE A 75 -4.63 -1.99 -14.93
CA ILE A 75 -3.38 -2.62 -14.44
C ILE A 75 -2.81 -1.89 -13.21
N GLY A 76 -2.91 -0.55 -13.16
CA GLY A 76 -2.48 0.23 -11.99
C GLY A 76 -3.29 -0.14 -10.73
N THR A 77 -4.60 -0.28 -10.87
CA THR A 77 -5.50 -0.75 -9.80
C THR A 77 -5.10 -2.15 -9.36
N LEU A 78 -4.95 -3.09 -10.31
CA LEU A 78 -4.57 -4.48 -10.02
C LEU A 78 -3.23 -4.59 -9.27
N THR A 79 -2.23 -3.79 -9.66
CA THR A 79 -0.92 -3.76 -9.00
C THR A 79 -0.98 -3.12 -7.61
N THR A 80 -1.87 -2.15 -7.39
CA THR A 80 -2.12 -1.56 -6.07
C THR A 80 -2.84 -2.56 -5.16
N ASP A 81 -3.84 -3.28 -5.67
CA ASP A 81 -4.54 -4.34 -4.95
C ASP A 81 -3.58 -5.47 -4.53
N PHE A 82 -2.58 -5.75 -5.37
CA PHE A 82 -1.52 -6.68 -5.01
C PHE A 82 -0.72 -6.20 -3.78
N ALA A 83 -0.40 -4.91 -3.68
CA ALA A 83 0.26 -4.35 -2.49
C ALA A 83 -0.62 -4.45 -1.24
N MET A 84 -1.93 -4.19 -1.37
CA MET A 84 -2.90 -4.40 -0.30
C MET A 84 -2.93 -5.86 0.18
N LYS A 85 -2.94 -6.82 -0.75
CA LYS A 85 -2.86 -8.26 -0.44
C LYS A 85 -1.55 -8.62 0.26
N LYS A 86 -0.42 -8.03 -0.13
CA LYS A 86 0.87 -8.21 0.56
C LYS A 86 0.81 -7.71 2.01
N LEU A 87 0.22 -6.54 2.25
CA LEU A 87 0.02 -6.02 3.60
C LEU A 87 -0.87 -6.93 4.45
N LEU A 88 -1.96 -7.46 3.88
CA LEU A 88 -2.79 -8.44 4.58
C LEU A 88 -2.01 -9.71 4.95
N ALA A 89 -1.20 -10.25 4.03
CA ALA A 89 -0.38 -11.42 4.28
C ALA A 89 0.66 -11.19 5.40
N ILE A 90 1.28 -10.00 5.47
CA ILE A 90 2.20 -9.63 6.55
C ILE A 90 1.50 -9.73 7.92
N ASN A 91 0.27 -9.25 8.03
CA ASN A 91 -0.49 -9.33 9.28
C ASN A 91 -0.94 -10.76 9.61
N GLU A 92 -1.38 -11.51 8.60
CA GLU A 92 -2.08 -12.78 8.81
C GLU A 92 -1.17 -14.00 8.90
N ASN A 93 -0.13 -14.03 8.07
CA ASN A 93 0.73 -15.21 7.94
C ASN A 93 1.98 -15.08 8.81
N GLU A 94 2.48 -13.85 8.96
CA GLU A 94 3.73 -13.58 9.69
C GLU A 94 3.48 -13.04 11.10
N GLY A 95 2.24 -12.65 11.43
CA GLY A 95 1.91 -12.06 12.74
C GLY A 95 2.53 -10.67 12.96
N VAL A 96 2.88 -9.95 11.89
CA VAL A 96 3.53 -8.63 11.96
C VAL A 96 2.51 -7.52 11.70
N GLY A 97 2.36 -6.60 12.64
CA GLY A 97 1.40 -5.48 12.52
C GLY A 97 1.79 -4.51 11.41
N CYS A 98 0.89 -4.30 10.43
CA CYS A 98 1.05 -3.30 9.39
C CYS A 98 -0.33 -2.73 9.01
N ARG A 99 -0.52 -1.41 9.14
CA ARG A 99 -1.85 -0.78 8.99
C ARG A 99 -2.03 0.01 7.71
N PHE A 100 -0.97 0.67 7.25
CA PHE A 100 -1.11 1.63 6.15
C PHE A 100 -0.38 1.17 4.91
N LEU A 101 -1.03 1.37 3.76
CA LEU A 101 -0.31 1.42 2.48
C LEU A 101 0.00 2.90 2.20
N ILE A 102 1.26 3.25 1.96
CA ILE A 102 1.68 4.64 1.75
C ILE A 102 2.43 4.84 0.45
N THR A 103 2.41 6.07 -0.07
CA THR A 103 3.19 6.45 -1.25
C THR A 103 3.52 7.95 -1.21
N ASP A 104 4.59 8.32 -1.89
CA ASP A 104 4.91 9.71 -2.20
C ASP A 104 4.46 9.96 -3.65
N ALA A 105 3.20 10.37 -3.83
CA ALA A 105 2.58 10.49 -5.13
C ALA A 105 3.12 11.69 -5.92
N LYS A 106 3.45 11.48 -7.19
CA LYS A 106 3.65 12.59 -8.15
C LYS A 106 2.31 13.28 -8.42
N LYS A 107 2.37 14.58 -8.77
CA LYS A 107 1.17 15.41 -8.98
C LYS A 107 0.18 14.82 -9.99
N ASP A 108 0.69 14.24 -11.07
CA ASP A 108 -0.08 13.56 -12.12
C ASP A 108 -0.71 12.24 -11.68
N ALA A 109 -0.21 11.61 -10.61
CA ALA A 109 -0.71 10.35 -10.06
C ALA A 109 -1.73 10.55 -8.92
N ILE A 110 -1.91 11.76 -8.39
CA ILE A 110 -2.80 12.02 -7.25
C ILE A 110 -4.23 11.55 -7.55
N HIS A 111 -4.75 11.85 -8.74
CA HIS A 111 -6.10 11.45 -9.14
C HIS A 111 -6.27 9.93 -9.17
N PHE A 112 -5.25 9.21 -9.64
CA PHE A 112 -5.24 7.76 -9.62
C PHE A 112 -5.32 7.21 -8.18
N TYR A 113 -4.49 7.72 -7.27
CA TYR A 113 -4.51 7.28 -5.87
C TYR A 113 -5.80 7.67 -5.14
N LYS A 114 -6.36 8.85 -5.39
CA LYS A 114 -7.68 9.24 -4.84
C LYS A 114 -8.81 8.31 -5.30
N LYS A 115 -8.80 7.87 -6.57
CA LYS A 115 -9.74 6.85 -7.08
C LYS A 115 -9.58 5.50 -6.39
N MET A 116 -8.39 5.19 -5.90
CA MET A 116 -8.10 4.02 -5.07
C MET A 116 -8.35 4.27 -3.57
N HIS A 117 -9.04 5.35 -3.22
CA HIS A 117 -9.35 5.77 -1.84
C HIS A 117 -8.13 6.10 -0.96
N PHE A 118 -6.99 6.45 -1.57
CA PHE A 118 -5.91 7.06 -0.80
C PHE A 118 -6.27 8.50 -0.43
N GLU A 119 -5.93 8.86 0.80
CA GLU A 119 -6.06 10.20 1.34
C GLU A 119 -4.71 10.93 1.33
N ILE A 120 -4.76 12.26 1.27
CA ILE A 120 -3.57 13.10 1.38
C ILE A 120 -3.23 13.24 2.86
N LEU A 121 -2.00 12.89 3.25
CA LEU A 121 -1.53 13.06 4.63
C LEU A 121 -1.28 14.53 4.98
N LYS A 122 -0.62 15.25 4.06
CA LYS A 122 -0.34 16.67 4.16
C LYS A 122 -0.05 17.25 2.79
N GLU A 123 -0.55 18.45 2.54
CA GLU A 123 -0.27 19.20 1.31
C GLU A 123 1.21 19.64 1.27
N ARG A 124 1.77 19.71 0.06
CA ARG A 124 3.12 20.27 -0.19
C ARG A 124 3.11 21.05 -1.49
N GLU A 125 3.74 22.22 -1.51
CA GLU A 125 3.82 23.06 -2.71
C GLU A 125 4.70 22.44 -3.81
N LYS A 126 5.82 21.84 -3.40
CA LYS A 126 6.86 21.27 -4.27
C LYS A 126 7.09 19.79 -3.96
N GLY A 127 7.47 19.05 -5.01
CA GLY A 127 7.77 17.62 -4.92
C GLY A 127 6.53 16.73 -4.94
N THR A 128 6.64 15.59 -4.28
CA THR A 128 5.59 14.57 -4.16
C THR A 128 4.65 14.87 -2.99
N ILE A 129 3.40 14.42 -3.10
CA ILE A 129 2.38 14.50 -2.05
C ILE A 129 2.34 13.17 -1.30
N PRO A 130 2.58 13.14 0.02
CA PRO A 130 2.45 11.93 0.81
C PRO A 130 0.97 11.54 0.90
N MET A 131 0.66 10.31 0.50
CA MET A 131 -0.70 9.75 0.54
C MET A 131 -0.71 8.41 1.27
N TYR A 132 -1.84 8.08 1.88
CA TYR A 132 -2.03 6.83 2.63
C TYR A 132 -3.39 6.21 2.34
N TYR A 133 -3.46 4.89 2.50
CA TYR A 133 -4.69 4.11 2.58
C TYR A 133 -4.71 3.40 3.93
N ASP A 134 -5.76 3.62 4.73
CA ASP A 134 -5.96 2.90 6.00
C ASP A 134 -6.59 1.53 5.74
N MET A 135 -5.83 0.46 5.98
CA MET A 135 -6.29 -0.91 5.71
C MET A 135 -7.22 -1.47 6.80
N ILE A 136 -7.59 -0.67 7.80
CA ILE A 136 -8.36 -1.14 8.97
C ILE A 136 -9.63 -1.90 8.59
N ASP A 137 -10.41 -1.42 7.62
CA ASP A 137 -11.66 -2.07 7.22
C ASP A 137 -11.42 -3.45 6.59
N LEU A 138 -10.41 -3.54 5.71
CA LEU A 138 -10.02 -4.81 5.07
C LEU A 138 -9.45 -5.80 6.09
N LEU A 139 -8.65 -5.32 7.05
CA LEU A 139 -8.11 -6.13 8.14
C LEU A 139 -9.24 -6.68 9.03
N MET A 140 -10.23 -5.85 9.39
CA MET A 140 -11.36 -6.25 10.21
C MET A 140 -12.26 -7.25 9.49
N TYR A 141 -12.58 -6.98 8.22
CA TYR A 141 -13.35 -7.90 7.37
C TYR A 141 -12.69 -9.29 7.31
N LYS A 142 -11.37 -9.35 7.07
CA LYS A 142 -10.64 -10.61 7.01
C LYS A 142 -10.62 -11.37 8.34
N ARG A 143 -10.45 -10.67 9.46
CA ARG A 143 -10.49 -11.27 10.80
C ARG A 143 -11.87 -11.88 11.10
N GLN A 144 -12.95 -11.21 10.71
CA GLN A 144 -14.32 -11.73 10.86
C GLN A 144 -14.56 -12.96 9.98
N ALA A 145 -14.12 -12.93 8.72
CA ALA A 145 -14.26 -14.06 7.80
C ALA A 145 -13.54 -15.33 8.31
N LYS A 146 -12.36 -15.19 8.94
CA LYS A 146 -11.66 -16.31 9.57
C LYS A 146 -12.43 -16.89 10.76
N LYS A 147 -12.98 -16.05 11.63
CA LYS A 147 -13.79 -16.49 12.78
C LYS A 147 -15.04 -17.26 12.35
N GLY A 148 -15.72 -16.79 11.29
CA GLY A 148 -16.88 -17.48 10.72
C GLY A 148 -16.54 -18.84 10.11
N ALA A 149 -15.39 -18.96 9.45
CA ALA A 149 -14.92 -20.23 8.88
C ALA A 149 -14.48 -21.25 9.95
N SER A 150 -13.96 -20.80 11.10
CA SER A 150 -13.63 -21.68 12.24
C SER A 150 -14.86 -22.12 13.05
N GLY A 151 -15.91 -21.30 13.10
CA GLY A 151 -17.16 -21.61 13.81
C GLY A 151 -18.08 -22.58 13.08
N ALA A 152 -17.91 -22.77 11.78
CA ALA A 152 -18.67 -23.73 10.97
C ALA A 152 -18.10 -25.17 11.00
N LYS A 153 -17.07 -25.43 11.81
CA LYS A 153 -16.42 -26.73 11.98
C LYS A 153 -16.56 -27.32 13.40
N ALA A 154 -17.47 -26.78 14.21
CA ALA A 154 -17.79 -27.30 15.55
C ALA A 154 -19.18 -27.93 15.56
#